data_AF-A0A1E5Q6B6-F1
#
_entry.id   AF-A0A1E5Q6B6-F1
#
_cell.length_a   1.000
_cell.length_b   1.000
_cell.length_c   1.000
_cell.angle_alpha   90.00
_cell.angle_beta   90.00
_cell.angle_gamma   90.00
#
_symmetry.space_group_name_H-M   'P 1'
#
loop_
_entity.id
_entity.type
_entity.pdbx_description
1 polymer ?
#
loop_
_entity_poly.entity_id
_entity_poly.type
_entity_poly.pdbx_seq_one_letter_code
_entity_poly.pdbx_strand_id
1 'polypeptide(L)'
;MEVAMAEAYLELLKAFNFTEMQAWIAVISAFLFTSNLLGGILSALFFANSSQLQPRPLKERISFRLFLFSEIILWVFVFFYHVFMIEEIILAHLVYWISATMMLPLLAIIGSQVMYVVFSGRMKAKEAELKRRQSAVREQRRKAMEDAPAEHPAPKHPMPKHGH
;
A
#
# COMPACT_ATOMS: atom_id res chain seq x y z
N MET A 1 24.73 -20.06 -6.34
CA MET A 1 24.19 -18.99 -5.47
C MET A 1 22.68 -19.15 -5.31
N GLU A 2 21.91 -19.32 -6.39
CA GLU A 2 20.45 -19.51 -6.32
C GLU A 2 20.00 -20.78 -5.56
N VAL A 3 20.70 -21.90 -5.77
CA VAL A 3 20.41 -23.17 -5.07
C VAL A 3 20.59 -23.04 -3.56
N ALA A 4 21.66 -22.36 -3.12
CA ALA A 4 21.95 -22.15 -1.70
C ALA A 4 20.90 -21.26 -0.98
N MET A 5 20.31 -20.30 -1.69
CA MET A 5 19.24 -19.45 -1.14
C MET A 5 17.92 -20.21 -0.98
N ALA A 6 17.60 -21.09 -1.93
CA ALA A 6 16.43 -21.95 -1.85
C ALA A 6 16.57 -22.97 -0.71
N GLU A 7 17.74 -23.59 -0.57
CA GLU A 7 18.05 -24.51 0.52
C GLU A 7 17.97 -23.83 1.89
N ALA A 8 18.55 -22.64 2.04
CA ALA A 8 18.46 -21.87 3.27
C ALA A 8 17.01 -21.51 3.65
N TYR A 9 16.16 -21.22 2.67
CA TYR A 9 14.76 -20.94 2.94
C TYR A 9 13.97 -22.19 3.34
N LEU A 10 14.27 -23.35 2.74
CA LEU A 10 13.69 -24.63 3.17
C LEU A 10 14.14 -25.01 4.58
N GLU A 11 15.40 -24.76 4.94
CA GLU A 11 15.90 -24.94 6.31
C GLU A 11 15.20 -24.01 7.30
N LEU A 12 14.93 -22.76 6.91
CA LEU A 12 14.13 -21.86 7.71
C LEU A 12 12.71 -22.41 7.94
N LEU A 13 12.05 -22.93 6.91
CA LEU A 13 10.72 -23.54 7.04
C LEU A 13 10.74 -24.75 7.98
N LYS A 14 11.80 -25.57 7.93
CA LYS A 14 12.02 -26.66 8.88
C LYS A 14 12.16 -26.15 10.31
N ALA A 15 12.86 -25.03 10.52
CA ALA A 15 13.00 -24.41 11.85
C ALA A 15 11.66 -23.89 12.40
N PHE A 16 10.73 -23.49 11.53
CA PHE A 16 9.34 -23.16 11.88
C PHE A 16 8.43 -24.40 12.01
N ASN A 17 9.00 -25.61 11.97
CA ASN A 17 8.31 -26.89 12.08
C ASN A 17 7.28 -27.12 10.96
N PHE A 18 7.49 -26.54 9.77
CA PHE A 18 6.80 -27.00 8.58
C PHE A 18 7.48 -28.27 8.11
N THR A 19 6.87 -29.44 8.30
CA THR A 19 7.44 -30.73 7.85
C THR A 19 6.94 -31.12 6.46
N GLU A 20 5.72 -30.72 6.13
CA GLU A 20 5.04 -31.03 4.87
C GLU A 20 5.00 -29.84 3.92
N MET A 21 5.13 -30.12 2.62
CA MET A 21 4.91 -29.16 1.52
C MET A 21 5.76 -27.87 1.60
N GLN A 22 6.93 -27.92 2.25
CA GLN A 22 7.86 -26.78 2.37
C GLN A 22 8.17 -26.15 1.01
N ALA A 23 8.36 -26.97 -0.03
CA ALA A 23 8.60 -26.49 -1.39
C ALA A 23 7.43 -25.65 -1.93
N TRP A 24 6.19 -26.05 -1.65
CA TRP A 24 5.01 -25.31 -2.08
C TRP A 24 4.83 -24.00 -1.30
N ILE A 25 5.08 -24.03 0.02
CA ILE A 25 5.12 -22.81 0.84
C ILE A 25 6.18 -21.86 0.27
N ALA A 26 7.36 -22.39 -0.04
CA ALA A 26 8.45 -21.58 -0.57
C ALA A 26 8.08 -20.94 -1.92
N VAL A 27 7.50 -21.71 -2.83
CA VAL A 27 7.07 -21.24 -4.16
C VAL A 27 5.98 -20.18 -4.04
N ILE A 28 4.95 -20.40 -3.22
CA ILE A 28 3.85 -19.44 -3.10
C ILE A 28 4.32 -18.15 -2.41
N SER A 29 5.15 -18.25 -1.37
CA SER A 29 5.73 -17.09 -0.71
C SER A 29 6.64 -16.31 -1.68
N ALA A 30 7.50 -16.99 -2.44
CA ALA A 30 8.34 -16.34 -3.44
C ALA A 30 7.51 -15.63 -4.51
N PHE A 31 6.45 -16.26 -5.01
CA PHE A 31 5.53 -15.66 -5.98
C PHE A 31 4.83 -14.42 -5.43
N LEU A 32 4.27 -14.50 -4.22
CA LEU A 32 3.53 -13.40 -3.59
C LEU A 32 4.46 -12.24 -3.22
N PHE A 33 5.64 -12.51 -2.65
CA PHE A 33 6.65 -11.51 -2.32
C PHE A 33 7.19 -10.80 -3.56
N THR A 34 7.55 -11.56 -4.60
CA THR A 34 8.05 -10.98 -5.86
C THR A 34 6.97 -10.15 -6.55
N SER A 35 5.72 -10.62 -6.56
CA SER A 35 4.59 -9.89 -7.15
C SER A 35 4.31 -8.57 -6.43
N ASN A 36 4.40 -8.54 -5.10
CA ASN A 36 4.24 -7.30 -4.33
C ASN A 36 5.39 -6.33 -4.56
N LEU A 37 6.63 -6.82 -4.57
CA LEU A 37 7.80 -6.01 -4.89
C LEU A 37 7.68 -5.39 -6.29
N LEU A 38 7.35 -6.20 -7.30
CA LEU A 38 7.10 -5.74 -8.67
C LEU A 38 5.93 -4.76 -8.73
N GLY A 39 4.84 -5.01 -8.01
CA GLY A 39 3.72 -4.09 -7.90
C GLY A 39 4.12 -2.71 -7.36
N GLY A 40 5.04 -2.67 -6.38
CA GLY A 40 5.65 -1.44 -5.87
C GLY A 40 6.49 -0.71 -6.91
N ILE A 41 7.37 -1.45 -7.60
CA ILE A 41 8.24 -0.93 -8.67
C ILE A 41 7.41 -0.35 -9.81
N LEU A 42 6.44 -1.12 -10.32
CA LEU A 42 5.60 -0.71 -11.44
C LEU A 42 4.79 0.53 -11.09
N SER A 43 4.21 0.62 -9.89
CA SER A 43 3.47 1.81 -9.50
C SER A 43 4.35 3.06 -9.44
N ALA A 44 5.59 2.93 -8.98
CA ALA A 44 6.53 4.04 -8.97
C ALA A 44 6.97 4.44 -10.38
N LEU A 45 7.21 3.47 -11.27
CA LEU A 45 7.50 3.71 -12.69
C LEU A 45 6.35 4.41 -13.42
N PHE A 46 5.12 3.92 -13.23
CA PHE A 46 3.93 4.56 -13.79
C PHE A 46 3.78 6.00 -13.30
N PHE A 47 4.00 6.25 -12.01
CA PHE A 47 3.97 7.61 -11.48
C PHE A 47 5.07 8.47 -12.10
N ALA A 48 6.31 7.98 -12.17
CA ALA A 48 7.45 8.71 -12.74
C ALA A 48 7.22 9.09 -14.22
N ASN A 49 6.60 8.21 -15.01
CA ASN A 49 6.38 8.40 -16.45
C ASN A 49 5.03 9.03 -16.82
N SER A 50 4.06 9.09 -15.90
CA SER A 50 2.78 9.75 -16.18
C SER A 50 2.91 11.28 -16.25
N SER A 51 1.94 11.98 -16.83
CA SER A 51 1.82 13.45 -16.67
C SER A 51 1.19 13.85 -15.33
N GLN A 52 0.78 12.88 -14.51
CA GLN A 52 0.12 13.14 -13.24
C GLN A 52 1.14 13.67 -12.22
N LEU A 53 0.81 14.83 -11.63
CA LEU A 53 1.59 15.49 -10.59
C LEU A 53 1.18 15.05 -9.19
N GLN A 54 -0.08 14.63 -9.02
CA GLN A 54 -0.60 14.19 -7.72
C GLN A 54 -0.42 12.68 -7.53
N PRO A 55 0.08 12.24 -6.37
CA PRO A 55 0.06 10.83 -6.01
C PRO A 55 -1.39 10.35 -5.91
N ARG A 56 -1.75 9.28 -6.63
CA ARG A 56 -3.10 8.70 -6.54
C ARG A 56 -3.42 8.29 -5.09
N PRO A 57 -4.67 8.45 -4.62
CA PRO A 57 -5.08 7.96 -3.31
C PRO A 57 -4.80 6.46 -3.20
N LEU A 58 -4.43 6.00 -2.00
CA LEU A 58 -3.96 4.62 -1.75
C LEU A 58 -4.89 3.56 -2.36
N LYS A 59 -6.20 3.75 -2.26
CA LYS A 59 -7.23 2.84 -2.80
C LYS A 59 -7.21 2.66 -4.32
N GLU A 60 -6.66 3.63 -5.05
CA GLU A 60 -6.57 3.62 -6.52
C GLU A 60 -5.20 3.16 -7.04
N ARG A 61 -4.24 2.92 -6.14
CA ARG A 61 -2.93 2.43 -6.53
C ARG A 61 -3.02 0.95 -6.90
N ILE A 62 -2.44 0.61 -8.04
CA ILE A 62 -2.34 -0.78 -8.50
C ILE A 62 -1.64 -1.65 -7.46
N SER A 63 -0.61 -1.11 -6.78
CA SER A 63 0.09 -1.83 -5.68
C SER A 63 -0.82 -2.14 -4.50
N PHE A 64 -1.79 -1.28 -4.17
CA PHE A 64 -2.71 -1.54 -3.06
C PHE A 64 -3.73 -2.63 -3.41
N ARG A 65 -4.20 -2.66 -4.66
CA ARG A 65 -5.08 -3.72 -5.15
C ARG A 65 -4.35 -5.06 -5.24
N LEU A 66 -3.11 -5.06 -5.74
CA LEU A 66 -2.25 -6.25 -5.76
C LEU A 66 -1.95 -6.75 -4.35
N PHE A 67 -1.68 -5.84 -3.42
CA PHE A 67 -1.50 -6.16 -2.01
C PHE A 67 -2.73 -6.87 -1.43
N LEU A 68 -3.93 -6.27 -1.53
CA LEU A 68 -5.16 -6.88 -1.03
C LEU A 68 -5.43 -8.26 -1.67
N PHE A 69 -5.21 -8.38 -2.98
CA PHE A 69 -5.40 -9.64 -3.67
C PHE A 69 -4.39 -10.71 -3.21
N SER A 70 -3.13 -10.32 -3.01
CA SER A 70 -2.09 -11.22 -2.51
C SER A 70 -2.33 -11.65 -1.06
N GLU A 71 -2.88 -10.77 -0.24
CA GLU A 71 -3.25 -11.07 1.15
C GLU A 71 -4.42 -12.06 1.19
N ILE A 72 -5.44 -11.87 0.35
CA ILE A 72 -6.55 -12.83 0.23
C ILE A 72 -6.03 -14.21 -0.22
N ILE A 73 -5.17 -14.26 -1.24
CA ILE A 73 -4.58 -15.53 -1.71
C ILE A 73 -3.77 -16.19 -0.61
N LEU A 74 -2.96 -15.42 0.13
CA LEU A 74 -2.18 -15.93 1.25
C LEU A 74 -3.09 -16.58 2.29
N TRP A 75 -4.15 -15.89 2.72
CA TRP A 75 -5.07 -16.43 3.72
C TRP A 75 -5.84 -17.65 3.23
N VAL A 76 -6.25 -17.70 1.96
CA VAL A 76 -6.85 -18.90 1.36
C VAL A 76 -5.87 -20.07 1.39
N PHE A 77 -4.61 -19.84 1.05
CA PHE A 77 -3.58 -20.85 1.11
C PHE A 77 -3.30 -21.32 2.54
N VAL A 78 -3.18 -20.39 3.50
CA VAL A 78 -3.00 -20.67 4.93
C VAL A 78 -4.15 -21.52 5.45
N PHE A 79 -5.38 -21.15 5.13
CA PHE A 79 -6.57 -21.92 5.51
C PHE A 79 -6.52 -23.32 4.90
N PHE A 80 -6.27 -23.44 3.60
CA PHE A 80 -6.18 -24.74 2.93
C PHE A 80 -5.08 -25.62 3.54
N TYR A 81 -3.92 -25.04 3.83
CA TYR A 81 -2.79 -25.73 4.42
C TYR A 81 -3.13 -26.32 5.80
N HIS A 82 -3.70 -25.55 6.71
CA HIS A 82 -3.99 -26.03 8.07
C HIS A 82 -5.32 -26.79 8.20
N VAL A 83 -6.22 -26.75 7.22
CA VAL A 83 -7.46 -27.54 7.26
C VAL A 83 -7.27 -28.91 6.62
N PHE A 84 -6.48 -28.99 5.55
CA PHE A 84 -6.35 -30.21 4.76
C PHE A 84 -5.02 -30.94 4.93
N MET A 85 -3.95 -30.27 5.37
CA MET A 85 -2.60 -30.86 5.39
C MET A 85 -2.01 -31.06 6.79
N ILE A 86 -2.40 -30.27 7.78
CA ILE A 86 -1.91 -30.39 9.17
C ILE A 86 -3.09 -30.30 10.12
N GLU A 87 -3.26 -31.27 11.04
CA GLU A 87 -4.34 -31.25 12.03
C GLU A 87 -4.08 -30.27 13.21
N GLU A 88 -2.82 -29.88 13.44
CA GLU A 88 -2.42 -29.01 14.55
C GLU A 88 -1.74 -27.71 14.08
N ILE A 89 -2.28 -26.57 14.52
CA ILE A 89 -1.66 -25.26 14.35
C ILE A 89 -0.80 -24.98 15.58
N ILE A 90 0.52 -25.02 15.41
CA ILE A 90 1.45 -24.64 16.47
C ILE A 90 1.80 -23.14 16.39
N LEU A 91 2.30 -22.59 17.50
CA LEU A 91 2.66 -21.17 17.60
C LEU A 91 3.66 -20.73 16.53
N ALA A 92 4.61 -21.60 16.16
CA ALA A 92 5.62 -21.27 15.15
C ALA A 92 5.01 -21.00 13.76
N HIS A 93 3.98 -21.75 13.36
CA HIS A 93 3.27 -21.52 12.10
C HIS A 93 2.58 -20.16 12.13
N LEU A 94 1.90 -19.83 13.23
CA LEU A 94 1.23 -18.54 13.39
C LEU A 94 2.22 -17.37 13.27
N VAL A 95 3.37 -17.46 13.94
CA VAL A 95 4.43 -16.44 13.88
C VAL A 95 4.95 -16.28 12.45
N TYR A 96 5.17 -17.39 11.74
CA TYR A 96 5.60 -17.35 10.34
C TYR A 96 4.58 -16.65 9.45
N TRP A 97 3.30 -17.04 9.53
CA TRP A 97 2.25 -16.48 8.66
C TRP A 97 1.98 -15.01 8.94
N ILE A 98 1.95 -14.59 10.20
CA ILE A 98 1.84 -13.17 10.56
C ILE A 98 3.03 -12.39 9.98
N SER A 99 4.25 -12.92 10.12
CA SER A 99 5.45 -12.28 9.59
C SER A 99 5.39 -12.16 8.06
N ALA A 100 4.94 -13.21 7.37
CA ALA A 100 4.74 -13.19 5.92
C ALA A 100 3.72 -12.14 5.48
N THR A 101 2.59 -12.03 6.19
CA THR A 101 1.56 -11.01 5.93
C THR A 101 2.10 -9.60 6.11
N MET A 102 2.92 -9.35 7.13
CA MET A 102 3.55 -8.03 7.33
C MET A 102 4.65 -7.71 6.30
N MET A 103 5.32 -8.73 5.75
CA MET A 103 6.36 -8.54 4.74
C MET A 103 5.81 -8.17 3.36
N LEU A 104 4.63 -8.65 2.98
CA LEU A 104 3.99 -8.32 1.70
C LEU A 104 3.87 -6.79 1.45
N PRO A 105 3.26 -5.99 2.34
CA PRO A 105 3.14 -4.55 2.12
C PRO A 105 4.49 -3.84 2.23
N LEU A 106 5.40 -4.35 3.07
CA LEU A 106 6.74 -3.79 3.21
C LEU A 106 7.53 -3.91 1.90
N LEU A 107 7.47 -5.06 1.22
CA LEU A 107 8.12 -5.28 -0.07
C LEU A 107 7.58 -4.33 -1.16
N ALA A 108 6.28 -4.08 -1.18
CA ALA A 108 5.70 -3.11 -2.10
C ALA A 108 6.22 -1.68 -1.83
N ILE A 109 6.37 -1.29 -0.56
CA ILE A 109 6.97 0.00 -0.18
C ILE A 109 8.43 0.06 -0.59
N ILE A 110 9.23 -0.96 -0.28
CA ILE A 110 10.65 -1.04 -0.65
C ILE A 110 10.80 -0.91 -2.17
N GLY A 111 10.02 -1.68 -2.94
CA GLY A 111 10.02 -1.59 -4.40
C GLY A 111 9.74 -0.17 -4.91
N SER A 112 8.78 0.52 -4.30
CA SER A 112 8.48 1.92 -4.64
C SER A 112 9.62 2.89 -4.26
N GLN A 113 10.26 2.68 -3.11
CA GLN A 113 11.37 3.51 -2.62
C GLN A 113 12.63 3.34 -3.47
N VAL A 114 12.95 2.12 -3.88
CA VAL A 114 14.08 1.84 -4.79
C VAL A 114 13.90 2.66 -6.07
N MET A 115 12.70 2.66 -6.64
CA MET A 115 12.40 3.46 -7.83
C MET A 115 12.44 4.97 -7.56
N TYR A 116 12.04 5.42 -6.37
CA TYR A 116 12.17 6.83 -5.98
C TYR A 116 13.64 7.28 -5.96
N VAL A 117 14.54 6.44 -5.45
CA VAL A 117 15.98 6.72 -5.43
C VAL A 117 16.54 6.74 -6.86
N VAL A 118 16.22 5.73 -7.67
CA VAL A 118 16.66 5.61 -9.07
C VAL A 118 16.17 6.79 -9.93
N PHE A 119 14.93 7.22 -9.74
CA PHE A 119 14.32 8.34 -10.48
C PHE A 119 14.25 9.64 -9.67
N SER A 120 15.12 9.82 -8.67
CA SER A 120 15.08 10.93 -7.73
C SER A 120 15.04 12.31 -8.40
N GLY A 121 15.76 12.51 -9.50
CA GLY A 121 15.73 13.77 -10.26
C GLY A 121 14.34 14.09 -10.85
N ARG A 122 13.69 13.11 -11.48
CA ARG A 122 12.34 13.26 -12.06
C ARG A 122 11.28 13.42 -10.98
N MET A 123 11.42 12.67 -9.88
CA MET A 123 10.49 12.72 -8.76
C MET A 123 10.56 14.06 -8.01
N LYS A 124 11.76 14.59 -7.76
CA LYS A 124 11.95 15.92 -7.16
C LYS A 124 11.40 17.05 -8.03
N ALA A 125 11.55 16.96 -9.35
CA ALA A 125 10.99 17.94 -10.28
C ALA A 125 9.45 17.97 -10.19
N LYS A 126 8.80 16.79 -10.21
CA LYS A 126 7.35 16.68 -10.03
C LYS A 126 6.87 17.15 -8.66
N GLU A 127 7.62 16.84 -7.60
CA GLU A 127 7.26 17.26 -6.25
C GLU A 127 7.37 18.78 -6.09
N ALA A 128 8.40 19.40 -6.68
CA ALA A 128 8.55 20.85 -6.72
C ALA A 128 7.41 21.52 -7.50
N GLU A 129 7.00 20.94 -8.63
CA GLU A 129 5.86 21.44 -9.42
C GLU A 129 4.53 21.27 -8.68
N LEU A 130 4.35 20.17 -7.95
CA LEU A 130 3.18 19.98 -7.08
C LEU A 130 3.13 21.02 -5.97
N LYS A 131 4.25 21.27 -5.28
CA LYS A 131 4.34 22.30 -4.22
C LYS A 131 4.01 23.69 -4.76
N ARG A 132 4.50 24.04 -5.96
CA ARG A 132 4.16 25.30 -6.65
C ARG A 132 2.67 25.42 -6.98
N ARG A 133 2.04 24.34 -7.47
CA ARG A 133 0.58 24.34 -7.71
C ARG A 133 -0.20 24.46 -6.42
N GLN A 134 0.20 23.79 -5.35
CA GLN A 134 -0.47 23.87 -4.05
C GLN A 134 -0.35 25.27 -3.43
N SER A 135 0.82 25.92 -3.52
CA SER A 135 0.98 27.29 -3.05
C SER A 135 0.14 28.26 -3.88
N ALA A 136 0.10 28.11 -5.20
CA ALA A 136 -0.74 28.94 -6.08
C ALA A 136 -2.24 28.79 -5.77
N VAL A 137 -2.72 27.57 -5.52
CA VAL A 137 -4.13 27.33 -5.12
C VAL A 137 -4.43 27.93 -3.75
N ARG A 138 -3.51 27.83 -2.78
CA ARG A 138 -3.67 28.47 -1.46
C ARG A 138 -3.72 29.99 -1.57
N GLU A 139 -2.88 30.56 -2.42
CA GLU A 139 -2.85 32.01 -2.67
C GLU A 139 -4.11 32.48 -3.40
N GLN A 140 -4.62 31.72 -4.37
CA GLN A 140 -5.92 31.97 -5.00
C GLN A 140 -7.08 31.89 -4.00
N ARG A 141 -7.07 30.90 -3.10
CA ARG A 141 -8.07 30.82 -2.01
C ARG A 141 -7.97 32.00 -1.05
N ARG A 142 -6.75 32.46 -0.73
CA ARG A 142 -6.55 33.63 0.14
C ARG A 142 -7.10 34.89 -0.50
N LYS A 143 -6.78 35.13 -1.78
CA LYS A 143 -7.33 36.26 -2.55
C LYS A 143 -8.86 36.20 -2.66
N ALA A 144 -9.43 35.01 -2.89
CA ALA A 144 -10.89 34.84 -2.91
C ALA A 144 -11.57 35.07 -1.55
N MET A 145 -10.87 34.89 -0.42
CA MET A 145 -11.36 35.24 0.92
C MET A 145 -11.14 36.72 1.27
N GLU A 146 -10.10 37.36 0.71
CA GLU A 146 -9.85 38.80 0.83
C GLU A 146 -10.82 39.64 -0.02
N ASP A 147 -11.24 39.12 -1.18
CA ASP A 147 -12.24 39.72 -2.08
C ASP A 147 -13.69 39.33 -1.74
N ALA A 148 -13.91 38.46 -0.74
CA ALA A 148 -15.25 38.15 -0.26
C ALA A 148 -15.80 39.39 0.48
N PRO A 149 -16.90 40.01 0.01
CA PRO A 149 -17.49 41.12 0.72
C PRO A 149 -17.87 40.65 2.12
N ALA A 150 -17.54 41.45 3.14
CA ALA A 150 -17.99 41.23 4.50
C ALA A 150 -19.52 41.14 4.51
N GLU A 151 -20.06 39.91 4.51
CA GLU A 151 -21.49 39.69 4.60
C GLU A 151 -21.97 40.36 5.89
N HIS A 152 -22.87 41.33 5.70
CA HIS A 152 -23.57 42.07 6.73
C HIS A 152 -24.09 41.16 7.85
N PRO A 153 -24.13 41.63 9.11
CA PRO A 153 -24.71 40.87 10.20
C PRO A 153 -26.17 40.52 9.89
N ALA A 154 -26.51 39.25 10.16
CA ALA A 154 -27.73 38.55 9.79
C ALA A 154 -29.04 39.37 9.95
N PRO A 155 -30.03 39.19 9.05
CA PRO A 155 -31.35 39.75 9.25
C PRO A 155 -32.01 39.06 10.45
N LYS A 156 -32.40 39.85 11.46
CA LYS A 156 -33.22 39.38 12.58
C LYS A 156 -34.51 38.75 12.03
N HIS A 157 -34.69 37.45 12.26
CA HIS A 157 -35.94 36.75 12.02
C HIS A 157 -37.09 37.45 12.76
N PRO A 158 -38.22 37.79 12.10
CA PRO A 158 -39.43 38.19 12.82
C PRO A 158 -40.07 36.96 13.47
N MET A 159 -40.42 37.08 14.75
CA MET A 159 -41.13 36.03 15.50
C MET A 159 -42.51 35.73 14.88
N PRO A 160 -42.96 34.47 14.90
CA PRO A 160 -44.30 34.11 14.49
C PRO A 160 -45.33 34.59 15.53
N LYS A 161 -46.33 35.35 15.08
CA LYS A 161 -47.53 35.65 15.88
C LYS A 161 -48.36 34.37 15.98
N HIS A 162 -48.54 33.85 17.19
CA HIS A 162 -49.57 32.86 17.47
C HIS A 162 -50.96 33.52 17.36
N GLY A 163 -51.79 33.01 16.45
CA GLY A 163 -53.21 33.31 16.37
C GLY A 163 -54.02 32.29 17.18
N HIS A 164 -54.99 32.80 17.93
CA HIS A 164 -56.02 32.08 18.67
C HIS A 164 -57.06 31.44 17.76
#